data_AF-A0A960H6F6-F1
#
_entry.id   AF-A0A960H6F6-F1
#
_cell.length_a   1.000
_cell.length_b   1.000
_cell.length_c   1.000
_cell.angle_alpha   90.00
_cell.angle_beta   90.00
_cell.angle_gamma   90.00
#
_symmetry.space_group_name_H-M   'P 1'
#
loop_
_entity.id
_entity.type
_entity.pdbx_description
1 polymer ?
#
loop_
_entity_poly.entity_id
_entity_poly.type
_entity_poly.pdbx_seq_one_letter_code
_entity_poly.pdbx_strand_id
1 'polypeptide(L)'
;MVIALHAERVAGEPAAVRWVVPPGSLPPGRIRTAPGELGALFDDGTLTGGLVEHGAVWLWLRDGLSWRERGRAVEAALREALGEPA
;
A
#
# COMPACT_ATOMS: atom_id res chain seq x y z
N MET A 1 -6.25 -15.78 6.79
CA MET A 1 -5.26 -16.26 5.78
C MET A 1 -4.01 -15.42 5.90
N VAL A 2 -2.81 -15.98 5.68
CA VAL A 2 -1.57 -15.20 5.61
C VAL A 2 -1.35 -14.81 4.15
N ILE A 3 -1.61 -13.56 3.79
CA ILE A 3 -1.33 -13.05 2.45
C ILE A 3 0.18 -12.84 2.33
N ALA A 4 0.85 -13.42 1.33
CA ALA A 4 2.26 -13.13 1.10
C ALA A 4 2.40 -11.65 0.68
N LEU A 5 3.12 -10.87 1.48
CA LEU A 5 3.31 -9.43 1.28
C LEU A 5 4.79 -9.11 1.51
N HIS A 6 5.47 -8.54 0.51
CA HIS A 6 6.88 -8.17 0.59
C HIS A 6 7.08 -6.72 0.15
N ALA A 7 7.84 -5.95 0.94
CA ALA A 7 8.15 -4.56 0.64
C ALA A 7 9.44 -4.45 -0.19
N GLU A 8 9.34 -3.84 -1.35
CA GLU A 8 10.45 -3.47 -2.22
C GLU A 8 10.63 -1.95 -2.23
N ARG A 9 11.87 -1.50 -2.08
CA ARG A 9 12.20 -0.08 -2.26
C ARG A 9 12.16 0.28 -3.74
N VAL A 10 11.65 1.47 -4.05
CA VAL A 10 11.68 2.01 -5.40
C VAL A 10 12.92 2.88 -5.57
N ALA A 11 13.80 2.49 -6.50
CA ALA A 11 14.99 3.28 -6.81
C ALA A 11 14.61 4.63 -7.42
N GLY A 12 15.17 5.72 -6.88
CA GLY A 12 14.87 7.08 -7.33
C GLY A 12 13.57 7.68 -6.79
N GLU A 13 12.77 6.91 -6.03
CA GLU A 13 11.51 7.36 -5.46
C GLU A 13 11.41 6.94 -3.97
N PRO A 14 12.02 7.70 -3.05
CA PRO A 14 12.09 7.33 -1.64
C PRO A 14 10.75 7.42 -0.91
N ALA A 15 9.78 8.17 -1.45
CA ALA A 15 8.44 8.27 -0.89
C ALA A 15 7.60 7.02 -1.20
N ALA A 16 7.99 6.22 -2.20
CA ALA A 16 7.27 5.02 -2.60
C ALA A 16 7.85 3.73 -2.02
N VAL A 17 6.95 2.80 -1.70
CA VAL A 17 7.27 1.38 -1.54
C VAL A 17 6.36 0.58 -2.46
N ARG A 18 6.96 -0.41 -3.12
CA ARG A 18 6.25 -1.40 -3.94
C ARG A 18 6.00 -2.64 -3.08
N TRP A 19 4.74 -2.91 -2.81
CA TRP A 19 4.30 -4.05 -2.01
C TRP A 19 3.91 -5.20 -2.94
N VAL A 20 4.72 -6.25 -3.00
CA VAL A 20 4.44 -7.43 -3.82
C VAL A 20 3.28 -8.19 -3.21
N VAL A 21 2.24 -8.42 -4.01
CA VAL A 21 1.03 -9.17 -3.65
C VAL A 21 0.82 -10.32 -4.62
N PRO A 22 0.06 -11.37 -4.27
CA PRO A 22 -0.27 -12.43 -5.21
C PRO A 22 -0.93 -11.86 -6.48
N PRO A 23 -0.51 -12.28 -7.69
CA PRO A 23 -1.07 -11.78 -8.94
C PRO A 23 -2.55 -12.14 -9.07
N GLY A 24 -3.31 -11.27 -9.74
CA GLY A 24 -4.76 -11.46 -9.96
C GLY A 24 -5.65 -11.14 -8.76
N SER A 25 -5.08 -10.63 -7.66
CA SER A 25 -5.82 -10.24 -6.45
C SER A 25 -6.62 -8.93 -6.62
N LEU A 26 -6.13 -8.00 -7.43
CA LEU A 26 -6.73 -6.68 -7.61
C LEU A 26 -6.69 -6.23 -9.08
N PRO A 27 -7.73 -5.51 -9.56
CA PRO A 27 -7.68 -4.89 -10.89
C PRO A 27 -6.64 -3.76 -10.91
N PRO A 28 -5.83 -3.64 -11.98
CA PRO A 28 -4.83 -2.59 -12.08
C PRO A 28 -5.48 -1.20 -12.19
N GLY A 29 -4.83 -0.20 -11.62
CA GLY A 29 -5.32 1.18 -11.64
C GLY A 29 -4.99 1.96 -10.37
N ARG A 30 -5.31 3.26 -10.39
CA ARG A 30 -5.12 4.13 -9.23
C ARG A 30 -6.08 3.74 -8.11
N ILE A 31 -5.57 3.68 -6.88
CA ILE A 31 -6.39 3.49 -5.69
C ILE A 31 -7.13 4.81 -5.44
N ARG A 32 -8.46 4.76 -5.48
CA ARG A 32 -9.32 5.90 -5.14
C ARG A 32 -9.90 5.79 -3.73
N THR A 33 -10.13 4.56 -3.30
CA THR A 33 -10.67 4.21 -1.99
C THR A 33 -10.03 2.89 -1.57
N ALA A 34 -9.81 2.72 -0.29
CA ALA A 34 -9.39 1.46 0.31
C ALA A 34 -10.25 1.19 1.55
N PRO A 35 -10.56 -0.08 1.85
CA PRO A 35 -11.28 -0.42 3.08
C PRO A 35 -10.38 -0.26 4.32
N GLY A 36 -11.04 -0.19 5.47
CA GLY A 36 -10.40 -0.23 6.78
C GLY A 36 -9.36 0.88 7.02
N GLU A 37 -8.33 0.53 7.80
CA GLU A 37 -7.26 1.46 8.19
C GLU A 37 -6.47 1.98 6.98
N LEU A 38 -6.38 1.21 5.89
CA LEU A 38 -5.70 1.67 4.68
C LEU A 38 -6.42 2.88 4.08
N GLY A 39 -7.75 2.88 4.09
CA GLY A 39 -8.56 4.04 3.70
C GLY A 39 -8.32 5.24 4.59
N ALA A 40 -8.29 5.05 5.91
CA ALA A 40 -8.04 6.12 6.88
C ALA A 40 -6.67 6.79 6.67
N LEU A 41 -5.65 6.03 6.27
CA LEU A 41 -4.32 6.57 5.94
C LEU A 41 -4.30 7.42 4.65
N PHE A 42 -5.22 7.15 3.71
CA PHE A 42 -5.43 8.06 2.57
C PHE A 42 -6.18 9.31 3.00
N ASP A 43 -7.23 9.16 3.82
CA ASP A 43 -8.08 10.27 4.26
C ASP A 43 -7.32 11.27 5.15
N ASP A 44 -6.41 10.79 6.01
CA ASP A 44 -5.58 11.63 6.88
C ASP A 44 -4.33 12.21 6.19
N GLY A 45 -4.10 11.83 4.93
CA GLY A 45 -3.00 12.29 4.10
C GLY A 45 -1.63 11.73 4.48
N THR A 46 -1.57 10.64 5.27
CA THR A 46 -0.35 9.87 5.49
C THR A 46 0.12 9.23 4.19
N LEU A 47 -0.81 8.62 3.45
CA LEU A 47 -0.62 8.12 2.11
C LEU A 47 -1.15 9.15 1.11
N THR A 48 -0.29 9.60 0.20
CA THR A 48 -0.63 10.62 -0.81
C THR A 48 -0.99 10.02 -2.15
N GLY A 49 -0.69 8.74 -2.37
CA GLY A 49 -0.97 8.06 -3.62
C GLY A 49 -0.92 6.54 -3.48
N GLY A 50 -1.67 5.87 -4.35
CA GLY A 50 -1.71 4.42 -4.45
C GLY A 50 -1.96 3.96 -5.88
N LEU A 51 -1.25 2.91 -6.31
CA LEU A 51 -1.39 2.32 -7.63
C LEU A 51 -1.33 0.79 -7.53
N VAL A 52 -2.32 0.12 -8.11
CA VAL A 52 -2.28 -1.32 -8.32
C VAL A 52 -1.65 -1.60 -9.68
N GLU A 53 -0.59 -2.40 -9.66
CA GLU A 53 0.05 -3.02 -10.80
C GLU A 53 -0.20 -4.55 -10.77
N HIS A 54 -0.01 -5.25 -11.88
CA HIS A 54 -0.02 -6.71 -11.90
C HIS A 54 0.97 -7.31 -10.88
N GLY A 55 0.45 -7.79 -9.75
CA GLY A 55 1.23 -8.43 -8.68
C GLY A 55 1.89 -7.47 -7.70
N ALA A 56 1.52 -6.18 -7.70
CA ALA A 56 2.02 -5.25 -6.70
C ALA A 56 1.05 -4.09 -6.41
N VAL A 57 1.14 -3.57 -5.19
CA VAL A 57 0.52 -2.32 -4.78
C VAL A 57 1.62 -1.33 -4.46
N TRP A 58 1.63 -0.21 -5.16
CA TRP A 58 2.52 0.91 -4.87
C TRP A 58 1.80 1.88 -3.96
N LEU A 59 2.50 2.33 -2.92
CA LEU A 59 1.98 3.33 -1.98
C LEU A 59 3.03 4.43 -1.83
N TRP A 60 2.58 5.69 -1.76
CA TRP A 60 3.42 6.85 -1.53
C TRP A 60 3.10 7.46 -0.17
N LEU A 61 4.11 7.64 0.66
CA LEU A 61 3.99 8.45 1.88
C LEU A 61 4.04 9.93 1.54
N ARG A 62 3.41 10.73 2.39
CA ARG A 62 3.62 12.18 2.42
C ARG A 62 5.09 12.52 2.69
N ASP A 63 5.55 13.60 2.09
CA ASP A 63 6.85 14.19 2.37
C ASP A 63 7.07 14.43 3.87
N GLY A 64 8.31 14.18 4.31
CA GLY A 64 8.71 14.28 5.70
C GLY A 64 8.34 13.08 6.58
N LEU A 65 7.58 12.11 6.07
CA LEU A 65 7.36 10.83 6.76
C LEU A 65 8.43 9.80 6.39
N SER A 66 8.60 8.80 7.26
CA SER A 66 9.60 7.74 7.06
C SER A 66 8.95 6.36 6.93
N TRP A 67 9.30 5.63 5.87
CA TRP A 67 8.95 4.22 5.74
C TRP A 67 9.52 3.34 6.86
N ARG A 68 10.64 3.75 7.47
CA ARG A 68 11.20 3.05 8.64
C ARG A 68 10.27 3.11 9.85
N GLU A 69 9.50 4.19 9.98
CA GLU A 69 8.61 4.44 11.13
C GLU A 69 7.17 4.02 10.83
N ARG A 70 6.69 4.26 9.61
CA ARG A 70 5.31 3.98 9.20
C ARG A 70 5.11 2.63 8.54
N GLY A 71 6.18 2.01 8.03
CA GLY A 71 6.10 0.81 7.19
C GLY A 71 5.35 -0.35 7.82
N ARG A 72 5.53 -0.61 9.12
CA ARG A 72 4.79 -1.69 9.81
C ARG A 72 3.29 -1.41 9.90
N ALA A 73 2.89 -0.18 10.18
CA ALA A 73 1.48 0.19 10.26
C ALA A 73 0.81 0.12 8.88
N VAL A 74 1.49 0.63 7.85
CA VAL A 74 1.02 0.55 6.46
C VAL A 74 0.94 -0.91 5.98
N GLU A 75 1.92 -1.75 6.32
CA GLU A 75 1.90 -3.18 6.00
C GLU A 75 0.68 -3.87 6.62
N ALA A 76 0.42 -3.60 7.90
CA ALA A 76 -0.72 -4.18 8.61
C ALA A 76 -2.05 -3.76 7.97
N ALA A 77 -2.22 -2.45 7.72
CA ALA A 77 -3.40 -1.90 7.08
C ALA A 77 -3.62 -2.47 5.66
N LEU A 78 -2.55 -2.58 4.86
CA LEU A 78 -2.62 -3.16 3.53
C LEU A 78 -3.00 -4.64 3.57
N ARG A 79 -2.43 -5.40 4.50
CA ARG A 79 -2.75 -6.82 4.69
C ARG A 79 -4.21 -7.03 5.07
N GLU A 80 -4.76 -6.18 5.93
CA GLU A 80 -6.17 -6.20 6.31
C GLU A 80 -7.07 -5.89 5.12
N ALA A 81 -6.77 -4.80 4.40
CA ALA A 81 -7.54 -4.38 3.23
C ALA A 81 -7.56 -5.44 2.11
N LEU A 82 -6.46 -6.18 1.90
CA LEU A 82 -6.40 -7.28 0.93
C LEU A 82 -7.19 -8.52 1.36
N GLY A 83 -7.52 -8.64 2.66
CA GLY A 83 -8.34 -9.72 3.20
C GLY A 83 -9.84 -9.43 3.15
N GLU A 84 -10.22 -8.18 2.92
CA GLU A 84 -11.62 -7.78 2.77
C GLU A 84 -12.10 -7.98 1.33
N PRO A 85 -13.32 -8.51 1.12
CA PRO A 85 -13.92 -8.55 -0.21
C PRO A 85 -14.20 -7.13 -0.71
N ALA A 86 -13.85 -6.87 -1.99
CA ALA A 86 -14.06 -5.59 -2.67
C ALA A 86 -15.53 -5.32 -3.03
#